data_AF-X1B7B3-F1
#
_entry.id   AF-X1B7B3-F1
#
_cell.length_a   1.000
_cell.length_b   1.000
_cell.length_c   1.000
_cell.angle_alpha   90.00
_cell.angle_beta   90.00
_cell.angle_gamma   90.00
#
_symmetry.space_group_name_H-M   'P 1'
#
loop_
_entity.id
_entity.type
_entity.pdbx_description
1 polymer ?
#
loop_
_entity_poly.entity_id
_entity_poly.type
_entity_poly.pdbx_seq_one_letter_code
_entity_poly.pdbx_strand_id
1 'polypeptide(L)'
;EKVIYDGIRSKLPESVKPKKEVTVETKIIAPSKPGDYLLMYDLIDEGVAWFSEEGVVPLIKPVKVVSKIEDDTKPLIVEENILKEIYKDYPLFETEPEEVLFPRKGEYEVYVNDIWKDGIDSLLIKIDDGYWLRLNTEEITKKETKLTKDSKYLIGRVIIDKGIHTISFKNSNPVYSSFRTNEKANYFLLIQKGKELKENLPEISYKKINPTKYLVNVKNAQDPFYLVQLENYDTYWNAKIDKNIIEEHEKVFGYANAWHIDEKGNYNVVIEYAPQKYFYYSLFISLTFLSILVIFLIYLKIKIKGLNREKI
;
A
#
# COMPACT_ATOMS: atom_id res chain seq x y z
N GLU A 1 -22.03 -35.02 -0.66
CA GLU A 1 -21.44 -36.08 0.18
C GLU A 1 -20.01 -36.32 -0.27
N LYS A 2 -19.04 -36.48 0.66
CA LYS A 2 -17.63 -36.67 0.30
C LYS A 2 -17.39 -38.14 -0.04
N VAL A 3 -17.06 -38.41 -1.30
CA VAL A 3 -16.95 -39.78 -1.84
C VAL A 3 -15.55 -40.38 -1.63
N ILE A 4 -14.51 -39.55 -1.70
CA ILE A 4 -13.12 -39.92 -1.40
C ILE A 4 -12.53 -38.79 -0.55
N TYR A 5 -12.14 -39.09 0.70
CA TYR A 5 -11.60 -38.10 1.65
C TYR A 5 -10.10 -37.86 1.46
N ASP A 6 -9.37 -38.90 1.07
CA ASP A 6 -7.92 -38.95 1.10
C ASP A 6 -7.36 -39.56 -0.20
N GLY A 7 -7.12 -38.70 -1.19
CA GLY A 7 -6.63 -39.11 -2.51
C GLY A 7 -5.16 -39.52 -2.50
N ILE A 8 -4.69 -40.12 -3.61
CA ILE A 8 -3.27 -40.46 -3.73
C ILE A 8 -2.38 -39.22 -3.72
N ARG A 9 -1.26 -39.31 -3.01
CA ARG A 9 -0.29 -38.22 -2.89
C ARG A 9 0.46 -38.01 -4.20
N SER A 10 0.65 -36.75 -4.56
CA SER A 10 1.57 -36.34 -5.63
C SER A 10 2.66 -35.51 -4.99
N LYS A 11 3.91 -35.97 -5.06
CA LYS A 11 5.05 -35.26 -4.45
C LYS A 11 5.36 -34.01 -5.26
N LEU A 12 5.72 -32.93 -4.56
CA LEU A 12 6.33 -31.77 -5.20
C LEU A 12 7.65 -32.20 -5.85
N PRO A 13 7.93 -31.79 -7.10
CA PRO A 13 9.16 -32.17 -7.79
C PRO A 13 10.39 -31.50 -7.16
N GLU A 14 10.22 -30.34 -6.53
CA GLU A 14 11.26 -29.60 -5.83
C GLU A 14 10.67 -28.70 -4.74
N SER A 15 11.53 -28.15 -3.87
CA SER A 15 11.14 -27.15 -2.87
C SER A 15 10.76 -25.83 -3.54
N VAL A 16 9.57 -25.32 -3.24
CA VAL A 16 9.06 -24.07 -3.80
C VAL A 16 9.44 -22.90 -2.87
N LYS A 17 10.30 -22.00 -3.35
CA LYS A 17 10.67 -20.78 -2.59
C LYS A 17 9.52 -19.75 -2.60
N PRO A 18 9.50 -18.78 -1.66
CA PRO A 18 8.57 -17.66 -1.74
C PRO A 18 8.58 -17.00 -3.12
N LYS A 19 7.40 -16.70 -3.67
CA LYS A 19 7.19 -16.11 -5.01
C LYS A 19 7.64 -16.98 -6.20
N LYS A 20 7.85 -18.27 -6.00
CA LYS A 20 8.11 -19.23 -7.08
C LYS A 20 6.91 -20.13 -7.30
N GLU A 21 6.81 -20.65 -8.51
CA GLU A 21 5.77 -21.57 -8.95
C GLU A 21 6.44 -22.81 -9.54
N VAL A 22 5.75 -23.95 -9.42
CA VAL A 22 6.19 -25.21 -10.01
C VAL A 22 4.99 -25.95 -10.57
N THR A 23 5.16 -26.61 -11.72
CA THR A 23 4.13 -27.47 -12.29
C THR A 23 4.24 -28.85 -11.66
N VAL A 24 3.13 -29.33 -11.10
CA VAL A 24 3.05 -30.65 -10.46
C VAL A 24 2.21 -31.57 -11.34
N GLU A 25 2.80 -32.67 -11.80
CA GLU A 25 2.04 -33.75 -12.42
C GLU A 25 1.34 -34.56 -11.32
N THR A 26 0.01 -34.50 -11.30
CA THR A 26 -0.80 -35.19 -10.30
C THR A 26 -1.34 -36.50 -10.84
N LYS A 27 -1.39 -37.51 -9.96
CA LYS A 27 -2.11 -38.75 -10.24
C LYS A 27 -3.42 -38.72 -9.47
N ILE A 28 -4.50 -39.18 -10.10
CA ILE A 28 -5.83 -39.24 -9.47
C ILE A 28 -6.42 -40.63 -9.64
N ILE A 29 -7.21 -41.06 -8.66
CA ILE A 29 -8.03 -42.27 -8.76
C ILE A 29 -9.47 -41.80 -8.92
N ALA A 30 -10.07 -42.15 -10.04
CA ALA A 30 -11.49 -41.87 -10.28
C ALA A 30 -12.38 -42.75 -9.38
N PRO A 31 -13.52 -42.24 -8.89
CA PRO A 31 -14.53 -43.06 -8.24
C PRO A 31 -14.98 -44.23 -9.13
N SER A 32 -15.30 -45.37 -8.51
CA SER A 32 -15.75 -46.57 -9.23
C SER A 32 -17.17 -46.46 -9.78
N LYS A 33 -17.97 -45.53 -9.24
CA LYS A 33 -19.32 -45.25 -9.73
C LYS A 33 -19.27 -44.13 -10.77
N PRO A 34 -19.87 -44.30 -11.96
CA PRO A 34 -20.12 -43.19 -12.87
C PRO A 34 -21.00 -42.13 -12.22
N GLY A 35 -20.76 -40.87 -12.57
CA GLY A 35 -21.47 -39.74 -12.00
C GLY A 35 -20.73 -38.42 -12.16
N ASP A 36 -21.33 -37.37 -11.63
CA ASP A 36 -20.77 -36.03 -11.58
C ASP A 36 -20.08 -35.79 -10.24
N TYR A 37 -18.82 -35.35 -10.30
CA TYR A 37 -17.96 -35.20 -9.14
C TYR A 37 -17.26 -33.85 -9.16
N LEU A 38 -16.94 -33.36 -7.97
CA LEU A 38 -16.00 -32.27 -7.77
C LEU A 38 -14.69 -32.86 -7.27
N LEU A 39 -13.64 -32.69 -8.06
CA LEU A 39 -12.28 -33.04 -7.70
C LEU A 39 -11.63 -31.85 -7.01
N MET A 40 -11.24 -32.03 -5.75
CA MET A 40 -10.54 -31.01 -4.97
C MET A 40 -9.08 -31.39 -4.85
N TYR A 41 -8.20 -30.55 -5.39
CA TYR A 41 -6.76 -30.62 -5.17
C TYR A 41 -6.40 -29.70 -4.02
N ASP A 42 -5.82 -30.28 -2.98
CA ASP A 42 -5.40 -29.54 -1.79
C ASP A 42 -3.94 -29.87 -1.46
N LEU A 43 -3.24 -28.90 -0.91
CA LEU A 43 -1.90 -29.10 -0.38
C LEU A 43 -2.02 -29.64 1.05
N ILE A 44 -1.09 -30.51 1.41
CA ILE A 44 -1.03 -31.10 2.74
C ILE A 44 0.39 -30.92 3.28
N ASP A 45 0.47 -30.43 4.51
CA ASP A 45 1.67 -30.61 5.33
C ASP A 45 1.48 -31.91 6.14
N GLU A 46 2.20 -32.95 5.74
CA GLU A 46 1.97 -34.31 6.20
C GLU A 46 2.09 -34.42 7.73
N GLY A 47 1.01 -34.87 8.38
CA GLY A 47 0.92 -34.98 9.83
C GLY A 47 0.64 -33.68 10.57
N VAL A 48 0.46 -32.56 9.85
CA VAL A 48 0.14 -31.25 10.43
C VAL A 48 -1.31 -30.86 10.10
N ALA A 49 -1.57 -30.47 8.85
CA ALA A 49 -2.88 -29.99 8.42
C ALA A 49 -3.00 -30.00 6.89
N TRP A 50 -4.25 -29.99 6.42
CA TRP A 50 -4.55 -29.59 5.06
C TRP A 50 -4.48 -28.07 4.95
N PHE A 51 -3.98 -27.56 3.84
CA PHE A 51 -3.90 -26.11 3.62
C PHE A 51 -5.30 -25.47 3.58
N SER A 52 -6.31 -26.21 3.12
CA SER A 52 -7.71 -25.77 3.19
C SER A 52 -8.24 -25.58 4.61
N GLU A 53 -7.77 -26.37 5.59
CA GLU A 53 -8.14 -26.23 7.00
C GLU A 53 -7.55 -24.93 7.60
N GLU A 54 -6.43 -24.46 7.05
CA GLU A 54 -5.78 -23.20 7.39
C GLU A 54 -6.25 -22.02 6.49
N GLY A 55 -7.35 -22.20 5.74
CA GLY A 55 -7.96 -21.14 4.94
C GLY A 55 -7.31 -20.91 3.57
N VAL A 56 -6.54 -21.86 3.03
CA VAL A 56 -6.07 -21.75 1.64
C VAL A 56 -7.09 -22.38 0.70
N VAL A 57 -7.52 -21.64 -0.31
CA VAL A 57 -8.52 -22.12 -1.28
C VAL A 57 -7.95 -23.30 -2.09
N PRO A 58 -8.54 -24.51 -2.05
CA PRO A 58 -8.11 -25.63 -2.87
C PRO A 58 -8.54 -25.42 -4.32
N LEU A 59 -7.82 -26.07 -5.24
CA LEU A 59 -8.20 -26.07 -6.66
C LEU A 59 -9.34 -27.08 -6.88
N ILE A 60 -10.49 -26.60 -7.36
CA ILE A 60 -11.67 -27.45 -7.61
C ILE A 60 -11.88 -27.61 -9.12
N LYS A 61 -12.08 -28.85 -9.57
CA LYS A 61 -12.37 -29.20 -10.96
C LYS A 61 -13.65 -30.04 -11.02
N PRO A 62 -14.65 -29.64 -11.82
CA PRO A 62 -15.75 -30.55 -12.15
C PRO A 62 -15.25 -31.68 -13.04
N VAL A 63 -15.62 -32.91 -12.69
CA VAL A 63 -15.26 -34.12 -13.43
C VAL A 63 -16.50 -34.97 -13.59
N LYS A 64 -16.80 -35.36 -14.83
CA LYS A 64 -17.83 -36.36 -15.14
C LYS A 64 -17.13 -37.70 -15.34
N VAL A 65 -17.48 -38.69 -14.51
CA VAL A 65 -17.01 -40.07 -14.65
C VAL A 65 -18.08 -40.84 -15.41
N VAL A 66 -17.73 -41.37 -16.57
CA VAL A 66 -18.63 -42.16 -17.42
C VAL A 66 -18.15 -43.60 -17.50
N SER A 67 -19.08 -44.56 -17.59
CA SER A 67 -18.75 -45.96 -17.88
C SER A 67 -18.30 -46.18 -19.32
N LYS A 68 -18.70 -45.28 -20.24
CA LYS A 68 -18.34 -45.30 -21.65
C LYS A 68 -18.37 -43.86 -22.18
N ILE A 69 -17.38 -43.49 -23.00
CA ILE A 69 -17.35 -42.20 -23.66
C ILE A 69 -18.27 -42.26 -24.88
N GLU A 70 -19.28 -41.39 -24.91
CA GLU A 70 -20.18 -41.19 -26.05
C GLU A 70 -19.85 -39.86 -26.75
N ASP A 71 -20.03 -39.78 -28.07
CA ASP A 71 -19.60 -38.63 -28.90
C ASP A 71 -20.24 -37.29 -28.51
N ASP A 72 -21.37 -37.32 -27.78
CA ASP A 72 -22.10 -36.15 -27.31
C ASP A 72 -21.84 -35.80 -25.82
N THR A 73 -20.88 -36.49 -25.18
CA THR A 73 -20.55 -36.25 -23.77
C THR A 73 -20.04 -34.81 -23.57
N LYS A 74 -20.85 -33.96 -22.93
CA LYS A 74 -20.48 -32.57 -22.65
C LYS A 74 -19.68 -32.45 -21.34
N PRO A 75 -18.74 -31.47 -21.25
CA PRO A 75 -18.10 -31.13 -20.00
C PRO A 75 -19.13 -30.77 -18.92
N LEU A 76 -18.86 -31.17 -17.68
CA LEU A 76 -19.68 -30.78 -16.54
C LEU A 76 -19.47 -29.28 -16.26
N ILE A 77 -20.56 -28.52 -16.26
CA ILE A 77 -20.59 -27.13 -15.82
C ILE A 77 -21.22 -27.11 -14.43
N VAL A 78 -20.53 -26.50 -13.47
CA VAL A 78 -21.04 -26.36 -12.09
C VAL A 78 -21.82 -25.07 -12.00
N GLU A 79 -23.01 -25.14 -11.39
CA GLU A 79 -23.79 -23.95 -11.09
C GLU A 79 -23.08 -23.04 -10.06
N GLU A 80 -23.21 -21.72 -10.22
CA GLU A 80 -22.50 -20.72 -9.41
C GLU A 80 -22.82 -20.81 -7.90
N ASN A 81 -24.06 -21.16 -7.55
CA ASN A 81 -24.53 -21.38 -6.17
C ASN A 81 -23.77 -22.51 -5.46
N ILE A 82 -23.44 -23.60 -6.16
CA ILE A 82 -22.69 -24.74 -5.61
C ILE A 82 -21.26 -24.29 -5.28
N LEU A 83 -20.63 -23.53 -6.18
CA LEU A 83 -19.29 -22.97 -5.95
C LEU A 83 -19.29 -21.97 -4.79
N LYS A 84 -20.31 -21.11 -4.68
CA LYS A 84 -20.46 -20.16 -3.56
C LYS A 84 -20.52 -20.86 -2.21
N GLU A 85 -21.26 -21.96 -2.10
CA GLU A 85 -21.38 -22.70 -0.85
C GLU A 85 -20.06 -23.38 -0.48
N ILE A 86 -19.40 -24.03 -1.44
CA ILE A 86 -18.11 -24.70 -1.19
C ILE A 86 -17.06 -23.72 -0.71
N TYR A 87 -17.05 -22.54 -1.32
CA TYR A 87 -15.99 -21.60 -1.07
C TYR A 87 -16.26 -20.60 0.06
N LYS A 88 -17.42 -20.69 0.72
CA LYS A 88 -17.86 -19.80 1.81
C LYS A 88 -16.88 -19.77 2.99
N ASP A 89 -16.22 -20.89 3.25
CA ASP A 89 -15.35 -21.07 4.42
C ASP A 89 -13.90 -20.64 4.16
N TYR A 90 -13.53 -20.27 2.93
CA TYR A 90 -12.19 -19.79 2.64
C TYR A 90 -12.08 -18.26 2.78
N PRO A 91 -11.02 -17.75 3.42
CA PRO A 91 -10.79 -16.33 3.57
C PRO A 91 -10.75 -15.64 2.21
N LEU A 92 -11.79 -14.84 2.01
CA LEU A 92 -11.84 -13.74 1.08
C LEU A 92 -10.53 -12.93 1.22
N PHE A 93 -9.79 -12.73 0.13
CA PHE A 93 -8.55 -11.97 0.17
C PHE A 93 -8.87 -10.52 0.56
N GLU A 94 -8.23 -10.03 1.61
CA GLU A 94 -8.21 -8.62 2.04
C GLU A 94 -6.77 -8.12 1.91
N THR A 95 -6.56 -6.98 1.25
CA THR A 95 -5.25 -6.31 1.22
C THR A 95 -4.99 -5.66 2.57
N GLU A 96 -3.72 -5.52 2.92
CA GLU A 96 -3.33 -4.58 3.96
C GLU A 96 -3.81 -3.16 3.59
N PRO A 97 -4.14 -2.30 4.58
CA PRO A 97 -4.43 -0.90 4.32
C PRO A 97 -3.22 -0.18 3.74
N GLU A 98 -3.37 0.40 2.55
CA GLU A 98 -2.36 1.25 1.93
C GLU A 98 -2.67 2.72 2.20
N GLU A 99 -1.69 3.45 2.71
CA GLU A 99 -1.82 4.89 2.96
C GLU A 99 -1.65 5.68 1.65
N VAL A 100 -2.66 6.47 1.29
CA VAL A 100 -2.73 7.25 0.07
C VAL A 100 -3.04 8.70 0.41
N LEU A 101 -2.30 9.63 -0.20
CA LEU A 101 -2.41 11.05 0.05
C LEU A 101 -3.26 11.71 -1.05
N PHE A 102 -4.43 12.24 -0.68
CA PHE A 102 -5.37 12.87 -1.58
C PHE A 102 -5.25 14.39 -1.52
N PRO A 103 -4.67 15.06 -2.55
CA PRO A 103 -4.44 16.50 -2.50
C PRO A 103 -5.71 17.34 -2.61
N ARG A 104 -6.86 16.74 -2.97
CA ARG A 104 -8.15 17.42 -3.11
C ARG A 104 -9.28 16.47 -2.75
N LYS A 105 -10.39 17.03 -2.30
CA LYS A 105 -11.67 16.34 -2.27
C LYS A 105 -12.17 16.12 -3.70
N GLY A 106 -12.74 14.95 -3.97
CA GLY A 106 -13.37 14.70 -5.27
C GLY A 106 -13.92 13.29 -5.44
N GLU A 107 -14.51 13.08 -6.61
CA GLU A 107 -14.87 11.75 -7.09
C GLU A 107 -13.66 11.14 -7.81
N TYR A 108 -13.27 9.93 -7.41
CA TYR A 108 -12.14 9.19 -7.93
C TYR A 108 -12.63 7.91 -8.60
N GLU A 109 -12.12 7.66 -9.80
CA GLU A 109 -12.27 6.46 -10.57
C GLU A 109 -11.20 5.45 -10.13
N VAL A 110 -11.63 4.24 -9.77
CA VAL A 110 -10.75 3.18 -9.29
C VAL A 110 -10.50 2.19 -10.42
N TYR A 111 -9.24 2.03 -10.81
CA TYR A 111 -8.81 1.11 -11.84
C TYR A 111 -7.95 0.00 -11.24
N VAL A 112 -7.99 -1.18 -11.84
CA VAL A 112 -7.08 -2.29 -11.54
C VAL A 112 -6.40 -2.78 -12.80
N ASN A 113 -5.14 -3.21 -12.68
CA ASN A 113 -4.32 -3.59 -13.83
C ASN A 113 -4.70 -4.94 -14.46
N ASP A 114 -5.29 -5.85 -13.69
CA ASP A 114 -5.70 -7.16 -14.19
C ASP A 114 -6.79 -7.74 -13.28
N ILE A 115 -7.90 -8.17 -13.88
CA ILE A 115 -8.98 -8.89 -13.22
C ILE A 115 -9.65 -9.83 -14.21
N TRP A 116 -10.17 -10.94 -13.70
CA TRP A 116 -11.12 -11.76 -14.44
C TRP A 116 -12.34 -10.90 -14.78
N LYS A 117 -12.73 -10.87 -16.07
CA LYS A 117 -13.89 -10.09 -16.56
C LYS A 117 -15.18 -10.37 -15.78
N ASP A 118 -15.34 -11.59 -15.25
CA ASP A 118 -16.51 -12.01 -14.47
C ASP A 118 -16.30 -11.83 -12.94
N GLY A 119 -15.11 -11.41 -12.51
CA GLY A 119 -14.74 -11.18 -11.11
C GLY A 119 -14.78 -9.71 -10.69
N ILE A 120 -15.06 -8.76 -11.58
CA ILE A 120 -15.02 -7.33 -11.24
C ILE A 120 -16.04 -7.00 -10.14
N ASP A 121 -17.25 -7.56 -10.25
CA ASP A 121 -18.36 -7.34 -9.32
C ASP A 121 -18.14 -7.95 -7.92
N SER A 122 -17.05 -8.69 -7.74
CA SER A 122 -16.67 -9.29 -6.47
C SER A 122 -15.72 -8.44 -5.64
N LEU A 123 -15.19 -7.35 -6.21
CA LEU A 123 -14.24 -6.48 -5.52
C LEU A 123 -14.98 -5.46 -4.64
N LEU A 124 -14.54 -5.38 -3.39
CA LEU A 124 -14.96 -4.41 -2.40
C LEU A 124 -13.78 -3.50 -2.07
N ILE A 125 -14.07 -2.24 -1.77
CA ILE A 125 -13.08 -1.27 -1.29
C ILE A 125 -13.48 -0.80 0.11
N LYS A 126 -12.50 -0.57 0.98
CA LYS A 126 -12.69 0.07 2.28
C LYS A 126 -11.79 1.30 2.32
N ILE A 127 -12.35 2.41 2.77
CA ILE A 127 -11.62 3.67 2.96
C ILE A 127 -11.61 3.94 4.46
N ASP A 128 -10.44 4.13 5.03
CA ASP A 128 -10.22 4.31 6.47
C ASP A 128 -10.88 3.19 7.29
N ASP A 129 -11.46 3.54 8.43
CA ASP A 129 -12.25 2.66 9.29
C ASP A 129 -13.71 2.54 8.82
N GLY A 130 -13.98 2.88 7.55
CA GLY A 130 -15.31 2.80 6.95
C GLY A 130 -15.78 1.38 6.68
N TYR A 131 -16.98 1.28 6.08
CA TYR A 131 -17.55 0.01 5.63
C TYR A 131 -16.96 -0.44 4.30
N TRP A 132 -17.01 -1.75 4.04
CA TRP A 132 -16.74 -2.30 2.72
C TRP A 132 -17.80 -1.84 1.71
N LEU A 133 -17.35 -1.12 0.69
CA LEU A 133 -18.18 -0.60 -0.39
C LEU A 133 -18.04 -1.51 -1.61
N ARG A 134 -19.18 -1.93 -2.16
CA ARG A 134 -19.21 -2.55 -3.47
C ARG A 134 -19.14 -1.47 -4.53
N LEU A 135 -18.16 -1.59 -5.42
CA LEU A 135 -18.02 -0.69 -6.55
C LEU A 135 -18.84 -1.23 -7.73
N ASN A 136 -19.72 -0.41 -8.26
CA ASN A 136 -20.51 -0.78 -9.43
C ASN A 136 -19.68 -0.52 -10.68
N THR A 137 -19.48 -1.58 -11.47
CA THR A 137 -18.97 -1.47 -12.81
C THR A 137 -20.07 -0.90 -13.70
N GLU A 138 -19.90 0.35 -14.15
CA GLU A 138 -20.54 0.69 -15.43
C GLU A 138 -19.79 -0.13 -16.47
N GLU A 139 -20.51 -0.92 -17.28
CA GLU A 139 -19.93 -1.62 -18.44
C GLU A 139 -19.26 -0.57 -19.36
N ILE A 140 -17.99 -0.27 -19.10
CA ILE A 140 -17.14 0.40 -20.06
C ILE A 140 -16.84 -0.68 -21.09
N THR A 141 -17.81 -0.83 -22.01
CA THR A 141 -17.57 -1.31 -23.37
C THR A 141 -16.24 -0.74 -23.81
N LYS A 142 -15.42 -1.56 -24.50
CA LYS A 142 -14.10 -1.25 -25.08
C LYS A 142 -14.05 0.01 -25.99
N LYS A 143 -14.62 1.15 -25.60
CA LYS A 143 -14.27 2.47 -26.08
C LYS A 143 -13.01 2.84 -25.34
N GLU A 144 -11.90 2.32 -25.88
CA GLU A 144 -10.59 2.93 -25.88
C GLU A 144 -10.40 4.02 -24.82
N THR A 145 -10.30 3.61 -23.55
CA THR A 145 -9.49 4.40 -22.64
C THR A 145 -8.10 4.36 -23.24
N LYS A 146 -7.59 5.50 -23.74
CA LYS A 146 -6.18 5.72 -24.12
C LYS A 146 -5.24 5.60 -22.92
N LEU A 147 -5.52 4.69 -22.01
CA LEU A 147 -4.80 4.39 -20.80
C LEU A 147 -3.89 3.19 -21.06
N THR A 148 -2.81 3.44 -21.80
CA THR A 148 -1.62 2.57 -21.92
C THR A 148 -1.82 1.16 -22.52
N LYS A 149 -0.72 0.52 -22.95
CA LYS A 149 -0.70 -0.78 -23.65
C LYS A 149 -1.18 -1.98 -22.82
N ASP A 150 -1.38 -1.81 -21.51
CA ASP A 150 -1.85 -2.83 -20.57
C ASP A 150 -3.29 -2.49 -20.14
N SER A 151 -4.20 -3.47 -20.25
CA SER A 151 -5.65 -3.24 -20.09
C SER A 151 -6.01 -2.98 -18.62
N LYS A 152 -6.22 -1.71 -18.25
CA LYS A 152 -6.75 -1.34 -16.93
C LYS A 152 -8.28 -1.40 -16.91
N TYR A 153 -8.87 -2.03 -15.90
CA TYR A 153 -10.32 -2.16 -15.74
C TYR A 153 -10.83 -1.15 -14.71
N LEU A 154 -11.80 -0.31 -15.08
CA LEU A 154 -12.54 0.52 -14.11
C LEU A 154 -13.43 -0.39 -13.28
N ILE A 155 -13.26 -0.38 -11.97
CA ILE A 155 -14.07 -1.19 -11.04
C ILE A 155 -15.17 -0.37 -10.38
N GLY A 156 -15.06 0.97 -10.40
CA GLY A 156 -16.12 1.90 -10.03
C GLY A 156 -15.59 3.25 -9.57
N ARG A 157 -16.41 3.99 -8.82
CA ARG A 157 -16.11 5.36 -8.38
C ARG A 157 -16.36 5.55 -6.88
N VAL A 158 -15.55 6.38 -6.25
CA VAL A 158 -15.63 6.70 -4.82
C VAL A 158 -15.45 8.20 -4.58
N ILE A 159 -16.11 8.76 -3.57
CA ILE A 159 -15.87 10.14 -3.14
C ILE A 159 -14.90 10.09 -1.96
N ILE A 160 -13.78 10.80 -2.08
CA ILE A 160 -12.74 10.85 -1.06
C ILE A 160 -12.47 12.32 -0.73
N ASP A 161 -12.31 12.63 0.55
CA ASP A 161 -11.96 13.96 1.02
C ASP A 161 -10.47 14.26 0.77
N LYS A 162 -10.09 15.53 0.94
CA LYS A 162 -8.67 15.90 0.95
C LYS A 162 -8.06 15.35 2.25
N GLY A 163 -6.90 14.72 2.16
CA GLY A 163 -6.18 14.24 3.34
C GLY A 163 -5.42 12.95 3.09
N ILE A 164 -4.88 12.43 4.18
CA ILE A 164 -4.29 11.10 4.23
C ILE A 164 -5.43 10.11 4.52
N HIS A 165 -5.59 9.12 3.65
CA HIS A 165 -6.58 8.08 3.80
C HIS A 165 -5.91 6.70 3.67
N THR A 166 -6.49 5.69 4.29
CA THR A 166 -6.09 4.30 4.06
C THR A 166 -7.08 3.61 3.14
N ILE A 167 -6.58 2.76 2.26
CA ILE A 167 -7.39 2.05 1.27
C ILE A 167 -7.07 0.57 1.36
N SER A 168 -8.13 -0.23 1.51
CA SER A 168 -8.03 -1.69 1.44
C SER A 168 -8.97 -2.21 0.37
N PHE A 169 -8.59 -3.33 -0.23
CA PHE A 169 -9.43 -4.07 -1.17
C PHE A 169 -9.74 -5.44 -0.62
N LYS A 170 -10.94 -5.93 -0.91
CA LYS A 170 -11.34 -7.28 -0.57
C LYS A 170 -12.03 -7.94 -1.74
N ASN A 171 -11.62 -9.15 -2.09
CA ASN A 171 -12.38 -9.97 -3.02
C ASN A 171 -13.40 -10.80 -2.25
N SER A 172 -14.69 -10.57 -2.50
CA SER A 172 -15.82 -11.27 -1.88
C SER A 172 -16.25 -12.55 -2.62
N ASN A 173 -15.65 -12.85 -3.78
CA ASN A 173 -15.88 -14.09 -4.51
C ASN A 173 -14.63 -15.00 -4.48
N PRO A 174 -14.70 -16.09 -3.72
CA PRO A 174 -13.58 -16.99 -3.52
C PRO A 174 -13.22 -17.84 -4.77
N VAL A 175 -14.10 -17.91 -5.78
CA VAL A 175 -13.77 -18.49 -7.11
C VAL A 175 -12.64 -17.70 -7.79
N TYR A 176 -12.51 -16.41 -7.48
CA TYR A 176 -11.50 -15.51 -8.04
C TYR A 176 -10.38 -15.16 -7.05
N SER A 177 -10.17 -16.02 -6.03
CA SER A 177 -9.18 -15.85 -4.95
C SER A 177 -7.71 -15.80 -5.40
N SER A 178 -7.40 -16.10 -6.67
CA SER A 178 -6.06 -16.02 -7.26
C SER A 178 -5.48 -14.61 -7.33
N PHE A 179 -6.22 -13.57 -6.91
CA PHE A 179 -5.72 -12.19 -6.81
C PHE A 179 -4.46 -12.10 -5.93
N ARG A 180 -4.36 -12.94 -4.88
CA ARG A 180 -3.20 -12.99 -3.98
C ARG A 180 -1.91 -13.44 -4.68
N THR A 181 -2.00 -14.22 -5.76
CA THR A 181 -0.84 -14.76 -6.51
C THR A 181 -0.55 -14.00 -7.80
N ASN A 182 -1.51 -13.25 -8.36
CA ASN A 182 -1.25 -12.36 -9.48
C ASN A 182 -0.73 -11.02 -8.97
N GLU A 183 0.60 -10.88 -8.84
CA GLU A 183 1.24 -9.63 -8.39
C GLU A 183 0.77 -8.40 -9.19
N LYS A 184 0.36 -8.57 -10.46
CA LYS A 184 -0.16 -7.47 -11.28
C LYS A 184 -1.57 -7.02 -10.88
N ALA A 185 -2.39 -7.91 -10.34
CA ALA A 185 -3.76 -7.61 -9.94
C ALA A 185 -3.79 -6.74 -8.67
N ASN A 186 -2.77 -6.87 -7.80
CA ASN A 186 -2.64 -6.08 -6.57
C ASN A 186 -2.39 -4.58 -6.80
N TYR A 187 -2.13 -4.14 -8.03
CA TYR A 187 -1.97 -2.72 -8.34
C TYR A 187 -3.31 -2.11 -8.71
N PHE A 188 -3.73 -1.13 -7.92
CA PHE A 188 -4.83 -0.24 -8.25
C PHE A 188 -4.31 1.14 -8.64
N LEU A 189 -5.11 1.86 -9.40
CA LEU A 189 -4.86 3.24 -9.79
C LEU A 189 -6.10 4.05 -9.49
N LEU A 190 -5.92 5.16 -8.78
CA LEU A 190 -6.97 6.13 -8.51
C LEU A 190 -6.78 7.33 -9.41
N ILE A 191 -7.80 7.66 -10.18
CA ILE A 191 -7.80 8.81 -11.09
C ILE A 191 -8.93 9.73 -10.67
N GLN A 192 -8.63 11.00 -10.44
CA GLN A 192 -9.69 11.97 -10.19
C GLN A 192 -10.56 12.10 -11.46
N LYS A 193 -11.87 11.95 -11.32
CA LYS A 193 -12.80 11.97 -12.45
C LYS A 193 -12.68 13.28 -13.25
N GLY A 194 -12.58 13.15 -14.57
CA GLY A 194 -12.44 14.28 -15.48
C GLY A 194 -11.03 14.88 -15.56
N LYS A 195 -10.05 14.32 -14.85
CA LYS A 195 -8.62 14.66 -15.04
C LYS A 195 -7.98 13.65 -15.99
N GLU A 196 -7.25 14.15 -16.98
CA GLU A 196 -6.41 13.29 -17.82
C GLU A 196 -5.24 12.74 -17.00
N LEU A 197 -4.78 11.54 -17.33
CA LEU A 197 -3.54 10.91 -16.84
C LEU A 197 -2.26 11.61 -17.34
N LYS A 198 -2.32 12.93 -17.58
CA LYS A 198 -1.11 13.69 -17.85
C LYS A 198 -0.35 13.84 -16.55
N GLU A 199 0.96 13.61 -16.61
CA GLU A 199 1.93 13.89 -15.57
C GLU A 199 1.94 15.40 -15.26
N ASN A 200 0.89 15.88 -14.58
CA ASN A 200 0.84 17.23 -14.02
C ASN A 200 1.52 17.27 -12.64
N LEU A 201 2.29 16.22 -12.30
CA LEU A 201 3.12 16.21 -11.11
C LEU A 201 4.21 17.26 -11.28
N PRO A 202 4.46 18.08 -10.25
CA PRO A 202 5.58 19.00 -10.30
C PRO A 202 6.91 18.23 -10.41
N GLU A 203 7.88 18.81 -11.12
CA GLU A 203 9.26 18.34 -11.04
C GLU A 203 9.84 18.82 -9.71
N ILE A 204 10.24 17.88 -8.87
CA ILE A 204 10.81 18.15 -7.55
C ILE A 204 12.29 17.75 -7.56
N SER A 205 13.15 18.69 -7.20
CA SER A 205 14.55 18.41 -6.87
C SER A 205 14.90 19.04 -5.53
N TYR A 206 15.92 18.56 -4.83
CA TYR A 206 16.29 19.15 -3.55
C TYR A 206 17.80 19.12 -3.30
N LYS A 207 18.22 20.02 -2.43
CA LYS A 207 19.57 20.09 -1.88
C LYS A 207 19.48 20.08 -0.35
N LYS A 208 20.05 19.05 0.27
CA LYS A 208 20.29 19.03 1.72
C LYS A 208 21.39 20.04 2.03
N ILE A 209 21.03 21.15 2.69
CA ILE A 209 21.99 22.19 3.07
C ILE A 209 22.78 21.75 4.31
N ASN A 210 22.07 21.17 5.29
CA ASN A 210 22.61 20.52 6.47
C ASN A 210 21.54 19.55 7.05
N PRO A 211 21.81 18.80 8.13
CA PRO A 211 20.83 17.85 8.71
C PRO A 211 19.47 18.45 9.07
N THR A 212 19.42 19.75 9.32
CA THR A 212 18.24 20.49 9.80
C THR A 212 17.66 21.45 8.76
N LYS A 213 18.17 21.43 7.52
CA LYS A 213 17.75 22.37 6.47
C LYS A 213 17.86 21.79 5.07
N TYR A 214 16.76 21.87 4.33
CA TYR A 214 16.63 21.43 2.95
C TYR A 214 16.11 22.58 2.09
N LEU A 215 16.66 22.70 0.88
CA LEU A 215 16.14 23.57 -0.17
C LEU A 215 15.56 22.70 -1.26
N VAL A 216 14.24 22.74 -1.42
CA VAL A 216 13.49 22.00 -2.44
C VAL A 216 13.15 22.98 -3.56
N ASN A 217 13.42 22.60 -4.80
CA ASN A 217 13.03 23.33 -5.99
C ASN A 217 11.87 22.59 -6.67
N VAL A 218 10.75 23.30 -6.81
CA VAL A 218 9.51 22.81 -7.42
C VAL A 218 9.33 23.52 -8.75
N LYS A 219 9.09 22.76 -9.82
CA LYS A 219 8.77 23.31 -11.15
C LYS A 219 7.48 22.74 -11.69
N ASN A 220 6.81 23.54 -12.52
CA ASN A 220 5.63 23.17 -13.28
C ASN A 220 4.47 22.66 -12.40
N ALA A 221 4.35 23.16 -11.15
CA ALA A 221 3.23 22.81 -10.27
C ALA A 221 1.92 23.39 -10.83
N GLN A 222 0.98 22.52 -11.18
CA GLN A 222 -0.33 22.92 -11.74
C GLN A 222 -1.50 22.49 -10.84
N ASP A 223 -1.34 21.36 -10.18
CA ASP A 223 -2.29 20.76 -9.25
C ASP A 223 -1.62 20.64 -7.86
N PRO A 224 -2.38 20.57 -6.76
CA PRO A 224 -1.86 20.51 -5.42
C PRO A 224 -1.27 19.13 -5.19
N PHE A 225 -0.33 19.07 -4.27
CA PHE A 225 0.40 17.84 -3.99
C PHE A 225 0.87 17.84 -2.55
N TYR A 226 1.27 16.67 -2.09
CA TYR A 226 1.96 16.53 -0.83
C TYR A 226 3.47 16.48 -1.07
N LEU A 227 4.20 17.39 -0.43
CA LEU A 227 5.65 17.32 -0.35
C LEU A 227 6.03 16.47 0.86
N VAL A 228 6.53 15.25 0.61
CA VAL A 228 6.89 14.31 1.67
C VAL A 228 8.40 14.34 1.94
N GLN A 229 8.76 14.50 3.21
CA GLN A 229 10.12 14.37 3.71
C GLN A 229 10.24 13.13 4.59
N LEU A 230 11.07 12.18 4.15
CA LEU A 230 11.34 10.90 4.83
C LEU A 230 12.29 11.05 6.03
N GLU A 231 12.04 12.05 6.88
CA GLU A 231 12.67 12.24 8.19
C GLU A 231 11.59 12.01 9.26
N ASN A 232 12.01 11.65 10.48
CA ASN A 232 11.08 11.46 11.58
C ASN A 232 10.19 12.68 11.79
N TYR A 233 8.89 12.42 11.92
CA TYR A 233 7.87 13.41 12.10
C TYR A 233 8.07 14.13 13.41
N ASP A 234 8.07 15.45 13.32
CA ASP A 234 8.16 16.32 14.48
C ASP A 234 7.51 17.66 14.12
N THR A 235 6.63 18.14 15.00
CA THR A 235 5.90 19.42 14.84
C THR A 235 6.80 20.64 14.69
N TYR A 236 8.09 20.53 15.00
CA TYR A 236 9.06 21.60 14.82
C TYR A 236 9.75 21.63 13.44
N TRP A 237 9.50 20.64 12.58
CA TRP A 237 9.79 20.78 11.16
C TRP A 237 8.83 21.78 10.53
N ASN A 238 9.37 22.73 9.78
CA ASN A 238 8.59 23.76 9.11
C ASN A 238 8.98 23.84 7.64
N ALA A 239 8.00 23.88 6.75
CA ALA A 239 8.18 24.19 5.34
C ALA A 239 7.70 25.61 5.02
N LYS A 240 8.44 26.33 4.18
CA LYS A 240 8.08 27.69 3.77
C LYS A 240 8.25 27.91 2.29
N ILE A 241 7.32 28.62 1.68
CA ILE A 241 7.45 29.19 0.33
C ILE A 241 7.65 30.70 0.52
N ASP A 242 8.77 31.22 0.04
CA ASP A 242 9.24 32.57 0.31
C ASP A 242 9.30 32.92 1.81
N LYS A 243 8.29 33.61 2.34
CA LYS A 243 8.16 33.99 3.75
C LYS A 243 6.97 33.31 4.45
N ASN A 244 6.11 32.66 3.70
CA ASN A 244 4.87 32.07 4.21
C ASN A 244 5.15 30.64 4.67
N ILE A 245 4.72 30.31 5.88
CA ILE A 245 4.79 28.95 6.42
C ILE A 245 3.63 28.15 5.82
N ILE A 246 3.91 26.93 5.40
CA ILE A 246 2.88 25.98 5.01
C ILE A 246 2.34 25.36 6.30
N GLU A 247 1.10 25.71 6.65
CA GLU A 247 0.48 25.28 7.91
C GLU A 247 0.00 23.83 7.89
N GLU A 248 -0.38 23.33 6.72
CA GLU A 248 -0.88 21.97 6.53
C GLU A 248 0.28 20.95 6.61
N HIS A 249 0.68 20.60 7.83
CA HIS A 249 1.74 19.64 8.15
C HIS A 249 1.18 18.41 8.85
N GLU A 250 1.42 17.24 8.27
CA GLU A 250 0.85 15.98 8.74
C GLU A 250 1.92 14.86 8.80
N LYS A 251 1.64 13.83 9.59
CA LYS A 251 2.48 12.61 9.65
C LYS A 251 1.99 11.60 8.63
N VAL A 252 2.88 11.11 7.78
CA VAL A 252 2.60 10.07 6.77
C VAL A 252 3.52 8.87 6.94
N PHE A 253 3.09 7.71 6.44
CA PHE A 253 3.83 6.44 6.45
C PHE A 253 4.30 6.03 7.85
N GLY A 254 3.55 6.42 8.89
CA GLY A 254 3.87 6.15 10.28
C GLY A 254 5.02 6.95 10.89
N TYR A 255 5.87 7.62 10.11
CA TYR A 255 7.04 8.34 10.62
C TYR A 255 7.43 9.60 9.84
N ALA A 256 7.00 9.82 8.61
CA ALA A 256 7.50 10.89 7.76
C ALA A 256 6.70 12.19 7.90
N ASN A 257 7.31 13.31 7.50
CA ASN A 257 6.65 14.63 7.45
C ASN A 257 6.04 14.84 6.07
N ALA A 258 4.84 15.42 5.99
CA ALA A 258 4.22 15.81 4.74
C ALA A 258 3.62 17.21 4.83
N TRP A 259 3.75 17.99 3.76
CA TRP A 259 3.10 19.28 3.63
C TRP A 259 2.19 19.33 2.41
N HIS A 260 0.94 19.76 2.59
CA HIS A 260 0.04 20.03 1.46
C HIS A 260 0.39 21.37 0.82
N ILE A 261 0.56 21.38 -0.51
CA ILE A 261 0.94 22.56 -1.27
C ILE A 261 -0.05 22.73 -2.43
N ASP A 262 -0.77 23.86 -2.46
CA ASP A 262 -1.65 24.28 -3.58
C ASP A 262 -1.07 25.45 -4.39
N GLU A 263 0.20 25.79 -4.16
CA GLU A 263 0.87 26.85 -4.91
C GLU A 263 1.26 26.38 -6.31
N LYS A 264 1.00 27.26 -7.30
CA LYS A 264 1.22 26.98 -8.72
C LYS A 264 2.50 27.61 -9.25
N GLY A 265 3.06 27.01 -10.30
CA GLY A 265 4.23 27.50 -11.01
C GLY A 265 5.55 26.95 -10.46
N ASN A 266 6.56 27.82 -10.44
CA ASN A 266 7.94 27.47 -10.07
C ASN A 266 8.33 28.23 -8.80
N TYR A 267 8.78 27.52 -7.78
CA TYR A 267 9.16 28.12 -6.50
C TYR A 267 10.14 27.24 -5.74
N ASN A 268 10.69 27.81 -4.66
CA ASN A 268 11.53 27.07 -3.74
C ASN A 268 10.79 26.88 -2.42
N VAL A 269 10.84 25.66 -1.89
CA VAL A 269 10.39 25.34 -0.54
C VAL A 269 11.62 25.19 0.35
N VAL A 270 11.66 25.94 1.44
CA VAL A 270 12.69 25.82 2.47
C VAL A 270 12.12 25.02 3.62
N ILE A 271 12.66 23.82 3.86
CA ILE A 271 12.29 22.98 5.00
C ILE A 271 13.38 23.14 6.07
N GLU A 272 12.98 23.53 7.29
CA GLU A 272 13.89 23.79 8.41
C GLU A 272 13.37 23.18 9.71
N TYR A 273 14.29 22.59 10.49
CA TYR A 273 14.01 22.14 11.85
C TYR A 273 14.27 23.28 12.83
N ALA A 274 13.19 23.86 13.38
CA ALA A 274 13.25 25.04 14.24
C ALA A 274 14.14 24.90 15.50
N PRO A 275 14.20 23.75 16.21
CA PRO A 275 14.89 23.63 17.50
C PRO A 275 16.39 23.83 17.39
N GLN A 276 16.97 23.59 16.21
CA GLN A 276 18.38 23.85 15.95
C GLN A 276 18.76 25.32 16.20
N LYS A 277 17.84 26.27 15.92
CA LYS A 277 18.08 27.70 16.20
C LYS A 277 18.15 27.97 17.70
N TYR A 278 17.24 27.38 18.49
CA TYR A 278 17.24 27.51 19.95
C TYR A 278 18.48 26.89 20.58
N PHE A 279 18.96 25.76 20.04
CA PHE A 279 20.22 25.17 20.46
C PHE A 279 21.39 26.13 20.24
N TYR A 280 21.52 26.75 19.06
CA TYR A 280 22.59 27.72 18.80
C TYR A 280 22.53 28.95 19.70
N TYR A 281 21.33 29.50 19.95
CA TYR A 281 21.18 30.61 20.90
C TYR A 281 21.60 30.20 22.32
N SER A 282 21.19 29.02 22.76
CA SER A 282 21.53 28.49 24.09
C SER A 282 23.02 28.25 24.23
N LEU A 283 23.67 27.73 23.19
CA LEU A 283 25.11 27.51 23.14
C LEU A 283 25.88 28.84 23.22
N PHE A 284 25.44 29.84 22.46
CA PHE A 284 26.05 31.18 22.48
C PHE A 284 25.95 31.83 23.86
N ILE A 285 24.77 31.77 24.48
CA ILE A 285 24.55 32.27 25.86
C ILE A 285 25.46 31.54 26.84
N SER A 286 25.54 30.21 26.75
CA SER A 286 26.37 29.38 27.65
C SER A 286 27.86 29.70 27.52
N LEU A 287 28.37 29.86 26.29
CA LEU A 287 29.77 30.23 26.05
C LEU A 287 30.10 31.64 26.54
N THR A 288 29.17 32.58 26.40
CA THR A 288 29.31 33.94 26.91
C THR A 288 29.38 33.93 28.44
N PHE A 289 28.48 33.21 29.10
CA PHE A 289 28.48 33.07 30.55
C PHE A 289 29.75 32.39 31.08
N LEU A 290 30.20 31.33 30.40
CA LEU A 290 31.45 30.64 30.73
C LEU A 290 32.65 31.59 30.62
N SER A 291 32.69 32.42 29.58
CA SER A 291 33.76 33.41 29.37
C SER A 291 33.77 34.47 30.49
N ILE A 292 32.60 34.99 30.87
CA ILE A 292 32.45 35.92 32.00
C ILE A 292 32.93 35.27 33.30
N LEU A 293 32.54 34.01 33.55
CA LEU A 293 32.97 33.26 34.73
C LEU A 293 34.49 33.08 34.77
N VAL A 294 35.12 32.72 33.65
CA VAL A 294 36.58 32.57 33.55
C VAL A 294 37.28 33.90 33.82
N ILE A 295 36.81 35.00 33.24
CA ILE A 295 37.35 36.35 33.49
C ILE A 295 37.22 36.72 34.97
N PHE A 296 36.06 36.42 35.58
CA PHE A 296 35.81 36.68 36.99
C PHE A 296 36.75 35.86 37.90
N LEU A 297 36.97 34.58 37.60
CA LEU A 297 37.90 33.73 38.35
C LEU A 297 39.35 34.20 38.21
N ILE A 298 39.78 34.65 37.02
CA ILE A 298 41.10 35.26 36.81
C ILE A 298 41.23 36.54 37.64
N TYR A 299 40.21 37.40 37.62
CA TYR A 299 40.16 38.61 38.43
C TYR A 299 40.30 38.31 39.93
N LEU A 300 39.53 37.34 40.45
CA LEU A 300 39.62 36.92 41.85
C LEU A 300 41.02 36.40 42.20
N LYS A 301 41.62 35.58 41.33
CA LYS A 301 42.99 35.06 41.54
C LYS A 301 44.03 36.17 41.63
N ILE A 302 43.95 37.17 40.74
CA ILE A 302 44.85 38.33 40.75
C ILE A 302 44.64 39.15 42.04
N LYS A 303 43.38 39.41 42.42
CA LYS A 303 43.03 40.16 43.62
C LYS A 303 43.53 39.49 44.90
N ILE A 304 43.31 38.18 45.05
CA ILE A 304 43.80 37.39 46.20
C ILE A 304 45.34 37.40 46.27
N LYS A 305 46.03 37.28 45.13
CA LYS A 305 47.50 37.35 45.09
C LYS A 305 48.03 38.73 45.50
N GLY A 306 47.33 39.81 45.13
CA GLY A 306 47.65 41.17 45.57
C GLY A 306 47.51 41.34 47.09
N LEU A 307 46.38 40.90 47.66
CA LEU A 307 46.12 40.92 49.11
C LEU A 307 47.17 40.15 49.92
N ASN A 308 47.67 39.02 49.40
CA ASN A 308 48.71 38.26 50.08
C ASN A 308 50.10 38.89 49.99
N ARG A 309 50.37 39.77 49.00
CA ARG A 309 51.63 40.51 48.90
C ARG A 309 51.69 41.70 49.86
N GLU A 310 50.56 42.30 50.21
CA GLU A 310 50.49 43.41 51.18
C GLU A 310 50.59 42.94 52.64
N LYS A 311 50.52 41.63 52.91
CA LYS A 311 50.59 41.03 54.25
C LYS A 311 51.98 40.50 54.65
N ILE A 312 52.99 40.61 53.79
CA ILE A 312 54.38 40.16 54.03
C ILE A 312 55.28 41.38 54.12
#